data_AF-A0A5D0UXM5-F1
#
_entry.id   AF-A0A5D0UXM5-F1
#
_cell.length_a   1.000
_cell.length_b   1.000
_cell.length_c   1.000
_cell.angle_alpha   90.00
_cell.angle_beta   90.00
_cell.angle_gamma   90.00
#
_symmetry.space_group_name_H-M   'P 1'
#
loop_
_entity.id
_entity.type
_entity.pdbx_description
1 polymer ?
#
loop_
_entity_poly.entity_id
_entity_poly.type
_entity_poly.pdbx_seq_one_letter_code
_entity_poly.pdbx_strand_id
1 'polypeptide(L)'
;MKDVRPVPVTWWQCEPRRLKRDQEEVRQRFPDLEWQNEGAGGWIGHLPRWPFARPEPPGLVKAIGERGLLVAVVYGHAYPMVPPAIFPDDPQPPLIARTDQRWHVMGDGSLCLLQDDATWTGRDSVVELLLKAAGWRVEFELMRRGLIGAMTIDGIVDDDQLDHLLGQPEAGESNTTAGTDARLSDGA
;
A
#
# COMPACT_ATOMS: atom_id res chain seq x y z
N MET A 1 -37.30 30.29 -12.00
CA MET A 1 -36.00 30.76 -11.50
C MET A 1 -34.93 30.11 -12.35
N LYS A 2 -34.06 30.89 -13.01
CA LYS A 2 -32.84 30.32 -13.62
C LYS A 2 -31.93 29.91 -12.47
N ASP A 3 -31.43 28.68 -12.48
CA ASP A 3 -30.40 28.25 -11.53
C ASP A 3 -29.14 29.09 -11.81
N VAL A 4 -28.81 30.00 -10.89
CA VAL A 4 -27.68 30.96 -11.00
C VAL A 4 -26.40 30.35 -10.41
N ARG A 5 -26.39 29.06 -10.09
CA ARG A 5 -25.20 28.43 -9.53
C ARG A 5 -24.08 28.36 -10.58
N PRO A 6 -22.86 28.84 -10.26
CA PRO A 6 -21.72 28.70 -11.16
C PRO A 6 -21.42 27.21 -11.39
N VAL A 7 -20.88 26.89 -12.57
CA VAL A 7 -20.40 25.54 -12.88
C VAL A 7 -19.35 25.15 -11.82
N PRO A 8 -19.48 23.98 -11.16
CA PRO A 8 -18.49 23.53 -10.20
C PRO A 8 -17.09 23.50 -10.82
N VAL A 9 -16.14 24.12 -10.13
CA VAL A 9 -14.72 24.14 -10.53
C VAL A 9 -13.98 23.09 -9.70
N THR A 10 -13.13 22.30 -10.35
CA THR A 10 -12.30 21.28 -9.71
C THR A 10 -11.11 21.92 -9.01
N TRP A 11 -10.54 21.26 -8.01
CA TRP A 11 -9.41 21.82 -7.25
C TRP A 11 -8.22 22.15 -8.16
N TRP A 12 -7.95 21.33 -9.17
CA TRP A 12 -6.79 21.47 -10.04
C TRP A 12 -6.95 22.60 -11.07
N GLN A 13 -8.17 23.09 -11.28
CA GLN A 13 -8.42 24.35 -11.99
C GLN A 13 -8.13 25.57 -11.11
N CYS A 14 -8.38 25.46 -9.80
CA CYS A 14 -8.06 26.51 -8.82
C CYS A 14 -6.56 26.53 -8.47
N GLU A 15 -5.92 25.36 -8.41
CA GLU A 15 -4.54 25.15 -7.98
C GLU A 15 -3.69 24.45 -9.07
N PRO A 16 -3.57 25.02 -10.29
CA PRO A 16 -2.92 24.34 -11.42
C PRO A 16 -1.42 24.08 -11.19
N ARG A 17 -0.77 24.90 -10.35
CA ARG A 17 0.63 24.68 -9.95
C ARG A 17 0.79 23.44 -9.09
N ARG A 18 -0.18 23.15 -8.22
CA ARG A 18 -0.17 21.94 -7.40
C ARG A 18 -0.35 20.71 -8.28
N LEU A 19 -1.32 20.70 -9.19
CA LEU A 19 -1.50 19.60 -10.13
C LEU A 19 -0.21 19.33 -10.93
N LYS A 20 0.41 20.39 -11.47
CA LYS A 20 1.65 20.24 -12.23
C LYS A 20 2.76 19.58 -11.39
N ARG A 21 2.94 20.02 -10.14
CA ARG A 21 3.91 19.44 -9.21
C ARG A 21 3.63 17.95 -8.95
N ASP A 22 2.40 17.60 -8.60
CA ASP A 22 2.03 16.20 -8.34
C ASP A 22 2.27 15.33 -9.58
N GLN A 23 1.95 15.83 -10.77
CA GLN A 23 2.19 15.12 -12.01
C GLN A 23 3.68 14.92 -12.33
N GLU A 24 4.51 15.91 -12.04
CA GLU A 24 5.97 15.81 -12.22
C GLU A 24 6.56 14.80 -11.25
N GLU A 25 6.25 14.92 -9.95
CA GLU A 25 6.77 14.04 -8.90
C GLU A 25 6.32 12.59 -9.09
N VAL A 26 5.02 12.36 -9.37
CA VAL A 26 4.48 11.00 -9.58
C VAL A 26 5.09 10.35 -10.82
N ARG A 27 5.12 11.04 -11.97
CA ARG A 27 5.69 10.45 -13.21
C ARG A 27 7.18 10.16 -13.09
N GLN A 28 7.91 10.99 -12.34
CA GLN A 28 9.33 10.75 -12.10
C GLN A 28 9.55 9.47 -11.26
N ARG A 29 8.68 9.21 -10.28
CA ARG A 29 8.89 8.12 -9.31
C ARG A 29 8.17 6.82 -9.65
N PHE A 30 6.99 6.93 -10.24
CA PHE A 30 6.05 5.85 -10.53
C PHE A 30 5.52 6.02 -11.97
N PRO A 31 6.34 5.74 -12.99
CA PRO A 31 5.99 5.98 -14.39
C PRO A 31 4.79 5.14 -14.87
N ASP A 32 4.48 4.06 -14.17
CA ASP A 32 3.36 3.16 -14.48
C ASP A 32 2.01 3.65 -13.90
N LEU A 33 1.99 4.81 -13.22
CA LEU A 33 0.76 5.45 -12.77
C LEU A 33 0.24 6.45 -13.82
N GLU A 34 -1.01 6.27 -14.21
CA GLU A 34 -1.69 7.10 -15.20
C GLU A 34 -2.65 8.08 -14.51
N TRP A 35 -2.50 9.37 -14.84
CA TRP A 35 -3.40 10.43 -14.37
C TRP A 35 -4.78 10.29 -15.00
N GLN A 36 -5.80 10.23 -14.14
CA GLN A 36 -7.21 10.27 -14.52
C GLN A 36 -7.76 11.67 -14.22
N ASN A 37 -8.39 12.30 -15.21
CA ASN A 37 -8.90 13.68 -15.10
C ASN A 37 -10.42 13.76 -14.83
N GLU A 38 -11.05 12.65 -14.46
CA GLU A 38 -12.47 12.58 -14.11
C GLU A 38 -12.72 13.09 -12.68
N GLY A 39 -13.77 13.90 -12.49
CA GLY A 39 -14.12 14.45 -11.17
C GLY A 39 -13.01 15.33 -10.59
N ALA A 40 -12.59 15.02 -9.36
CA ALA A 40 -11.44 15.67 -8.71
C ALA A 40 -10.09 15.10 -9.19
N GLY A 41 -10.09 14.10 -10.07
CA GLY A 41 -8.91 13.47 -10.62
C GLY A 41 -8.26 12.45 -9.68
N GLY A 42 -7.26 11.75 -10.19
CA GLY A 42 -6.63 10.66 -9.48
C GLY A 42 -5.57 9.94 -10.31
N TRP A 43 -5.05 8.84 -9.79
CA TRP A 43 -4.06 8.00 -10.47
C TRP A 43 -4.50 6.55 -10.44
N ILE A 44 -4.22 5.80 -11.50
CA ILE A 44 -4.41 4.35 -11.53
C ILE A 44 -3.16 3.71 -12.11
N GLY A 45 -2.71 2.60 -11.51
CA GLY A 45 -1.64 1.81 -12.09
C GLY A 45 -0.88 0.99 -11.05
N HIS A 46 0.27 0.48 -11.45
CA HIS A 46 1.09 -0.36 -10.59
C HIS A 46 2.17 0.45 -9.88
N LEU A 47 2.30 0.25 -8.57
CA LEU A 47 3.50 0.58 -7.83
C LEU A 47 4.54 -0.51 -8.01
N PRO A 48 5.84 -0.15 -8.09
CA PRO A 48 6.93 -1.11 -8.01
C PRO A 48 6.83 -1.94 -6.73
N ARG A 49 7.27 -3.19 -6.79
CA ARG A 49 7.32 -4.08 -5.61
C ARG A 49 8.24 -3.54 -4.50
N TRP A 50 9.27 -2.79 -4.90
CA TRP A 50 10.29 -2.26 -3.99
C TRP A 50 10.77 -0.88 -4.44
N PRO A 51 10.02 0.19 -4.15
CA PRO A 51 10.41 1.53 -4.54
C PRO A 51 11.32 2.21 -3.52
N PHE A 52 11.84 1.53 -2.48
CA PHE A 52 12.56 2.19 -1.38
C PHE A 52 14.02 2.53 -1.71
N ALA A 53 14.60 3.47 -0.97
CA ALA A 53 15.99 3.89 -1.13
C ALA A 53 16.98 2.94 -0.42
N ARG A 54 16.66 1.64 -0.37
CA ARG A 54 17.44 0.59 0.28
C ARG A 54 17.38 -0.70 -0.54
N PRO A 55 18.36 -1.61 -0.41
CA PRO A 55 18.39 -2.85 -1.19
C PRO A 55 17.11 -3.67 -1.04
N GLU A 56 16.69 -4.34 -2.12
CA GLU A 56 15.59 -5.30 -2.07
C GLU A 56 15.98 -6.50 -1.19
N PRO A 57 15.18 -6.86 -0.18
CA PRO A 57 15.50 -7.95 0.72
C PRO A 57 15.34 -9.33 0.04
N PRO A 58 16.14 -10.33 0.46
CA PRO A 58 16.03 -11.67 -0.08
C PRO A 58 14.64 -12.25 0.23
N GLY A 59 14.06 -12.93 -0.75
CA GLY A 59 12.75 -13.59 -0.61
C GLY A 59 11.54 -12.71 -0.93
N LEU A 60 11.70 -11.40 -1.20
CA LEU A 60 10.59 -10.52 -1.55
C LEU A 60 9.75 -11.06 -2.73
N VAL A 61 10.41 -11.43 -3.83
CA VAL A 61 9.73 -11.99 -5.01
C VAL A 61 8.95 -13.25 -4.68
N LYS A 62 9.48 -14.10 -3.80
CA LYS A 62 8.79 -15.32 -3.35
C LYS A 62 7.57 -14.97 -2.48
N ALA A 63 7.66 -13.91 -1.68
CA ALA A 63 6.58 -13.48 -0.80
C ALA A 63 5.45 -12.78 -1.56
N ILE A 64 5.76 -11.77 -2.37
CA ILE A 64 4.74 -10.90 -3.00
C ILE A 64 4.60 -11.04 -4.51
N GLY A 65 5.48 -11.81 -5.14
CA GLY A 65 5.54 -11.98 -6.60
C GLY A 65 6.42 -10.92 -7.29
N GLU A 66 6.38 -10.93 -8.62
CA GLU A 66 7.17 -10.01 -9.46
C GLU A 66 6.58 -8.59 -9.51
N ARG A 67 5.27 -8.46 -9.26
CA ARG A 67 4.53 -7.18 -9.32
C ARG A 67 4.31 -6.64 -7.91
N GLY A 68 4.31 -5.31 -7.79
CA GLY A 68 3.96 -4.62 -6.56
C GLY A 68 2.46 -4.52 -6.36
N LEU A 69 1.98 -3.32 -6.04
CA LEU A 69 0.58 -3.05 -5.73
C LEU A 69 -0.13 -2.43 -6.94
N LEU A 70 -1.26 -3.00 -7.39
CA LEU A 70 -2.20 -2.23 -8.22
C LEU A 70 -2.98 -1.29 -7.33
N VAL A 71 -3.01 -0.01 -7.68
CA VAL A 71 -3.57 1.04 -6.82
C VAL A 71 -4.41 2.03 -7.61
N ALA A 72 -5.48 2.52 -6.96
CA ALA A 72 -6.19 3.72 -7.34
C ALA A 72 -5.99 4.82 -6.29
N VAL A 73 -5.49 5.98 -6.70
CA VAL A 73 -5.42 7.21 -5.91
C VAL A 73 -6.59 8.08 -6.31
N VAL A 74 -7.41 8.47 -5.35
CA VAL A 74 -8.62 9.29 -5.59
C VAL A 74 -8.48 10.60 -4.84
N TYR A 75 -8.36 11.72 -5.58
CA TYR A 75 -8.39 13.04 -4.96
C TYR A 75 -9.83 13.44 -4.63
N GLY A 76 -10.00 14.12 -3.49
CA GLY A 76 -11.24 14.82 -3.16
C GLY A 76 -11.22 16.26 -3.67
N HIS A 77 -12.39 16.89 -3.79
CA HIS A 77 -12.48 18.31 -4.17
C HIS A 77 -11.84 19.28 -3.13
N ALA A 78 -11.56 18.80 -1.91
CA ALA A 78 -10.87 19.55 -0.88
C ALA A 78 -9.33 19.43 -0.96
N TYR A 79 -8.79 18.65 -1.89
CA TYR A 79 -7.34 18.58 -2.13
C TYR A 79 -6.80 19.96 -2.56
N PRO A 80 -5.61 20.39 -2.11
CA PRO A 80 -4.65 19.67 -1.28
C PRO A 80 -4.87 19.82 0.23
N MET A 81 -5.93 20.45 0.72
CA MET A 81 -6.14 20.60 2.17
C MET A 81 -6.49 19.27 2.86
N VAL A 82 -7.05 18.32 2.12
CA VAL A 82 -7.32 16.95 2.56
C VAL A 82 -6.53 16.00 1.67
N PRO A 83 -5.85 14.97 2.21
CA PRO A 83 -5.09 14.00 1.42
C PRO A 83 -5.99 13.21 0.46
N PRO A 84 -5.45 12.63 -0.63
CA PRO A 84 -6.16 11.63 -1.40
C PRO A 84 -6.48 10.39 -0.56
N ALA A 85 -7.53 9.67 -0.96
CA ALA A 85 -7.70 8.28 -0.57
C ALA A 85 -6.88 7.39 -1.51
N ILE A 86 -6.26 6.34 -0.97
CA ILE A 86 -5.50 5.36 -1.74
C ILE A 86 -6.16 4.00 -1.54
N PHE A 87 -6.58 3.38 -2.64
CA PHE A 87 -7.24 2.08 -2.66
C PHE A 87 -6.30 1.01 -3.24
N PRO A 88 -6.03 -0.07 -2.49
CA PRO A 88 -5.34 -1.24 -3.03
C PRO A 88 -6.33 -2.08 -3.85
N ASP A 89 -6.10 -2.14 -5.17
CA ASP A 89 -6.97 -2.86 -6.10
C ASP A 89 -6.53 -4.32 -6.30
N ASP A 90 -5.23 -4.61 -6.22
CA ASP A 90 -4.71 -5.98 -6.25
C ASP A 90 -3.38 -6.07 -5.47
N PRO A 91 -3.36 -6.78 -4.31
CA PRO A 91 -4.48 -7.49 -3.69
C PRO A 91 -5.47 -6.54 -3.00
N GLN A 92 -6.76 -6.88 -3.05
CA GLN A 92 -7.76 -6.18 -2.23
C GLN A 92 -7.75 -6.70 -0.78
N PRO A 93 -7.79 -5.81 0.23
CA PRO A 93 -7.93 -6.21 1.61
C PRO A 93 -9.29 -6.86 1.85
N PRO A 94 -9.34 -7.98 2.59
CA PRO A 94 -10.60 -8.64 2.90
C PRO A 94 -11.48 -7.75 3.76
N LEU A 95 -12.80 -7.96 3.73
CA LEU A 95 -13.75 -7.15 4.52
C LEU A 95 -13.44 -7.17 6.03
N ILE A 96 -12.91 -8.28 6.55
CA ILE A 96 -12.53 -8.42 7.96
C ILE A 96 -11.34 -7.55 8.36
N ALA A 97 -10.50 -7.14 7.39
CA ALA A 97 -9.39 -6.23 7.63
C ALA A 97 -9.84 -4.76 7.68
N ARG A 98 -11.04 -4.44 7.18
CA ARG A 98 -11.55 -3.07 7.18
C ARG A 98 -11.95 -2.65 8.58
N THR A 99 -11.64 -1.42 8.97
CA THR A 99 -11.84 -0.85 10.31
C THR A 99 -10.99 -1.49 11.42
N ASP A 100 -10.17 -2.48 11.10
CA ASP A 100 -9.16 -3.02 12.01
C ASP A 100 -7.83 -2.30 11.81
N GLN A 101 -7.44 -1.51 12.80
CA GLN A 101 -6.23 -0.67 12.75
C GLN A 101 -4.96 -1.49 12.49
N ARG A 102 -4.94 -2.78 12.85
CA ARG A 102 -3.77 -3.66 12.62
C ARG A 102 -3.44 -3.84 11.14
N TRP A 103 -4.41 -3.64 10.25
CA TRP A 103 -4.24 -3.78 8.79
C TRP A 103 -4.04 -2.44 8.09
N HIS A 104 -4.23 -1.32 8.80
CA HIS A 104 -4.22 0.02 8.21
C HIS A 104 -5.20 0.16 7.02
N VAL A 105 -6.42 -0.38 7.16
CA VAL A 105 -7.49 -0.28 6.16
C VAL A 105 -8.74 0.37 6.75
N MET A 106 -9.21 1.42 6.11
CA MET A 106 -10.43 2.16 6.45
C MET A 106 -11.69 1.36 6.08
N GLY A 107 -12.86 1.79 6.58
CA GLY A 107 -14.13 1.09 6.34
C GLY A 107 -14.54 1.02 4.86
N ASP A 108 -14.14 2.00 4.06
CA ASP A 108 -14.36 2.04 2.61
C ASP A 108 -13.37 1.18 1.82
N GLY A 109 -12.31 0.67 2.46
CA GLY A 109 -11.24 -0.11 1.85
C GLY A 109 -10.02 0.70 1.45
N SER A 110 -10.03 2.03 1.66
CA SER A 110 -8.82 2.85 1.48
C SER A 110 -7.79 2.57 2.57
N LEU A 111 -6.52 2.88 2.30
CA LEU A 111 -5.44 2.71 3.25
C LEU A 111 -5.38 3.85 4.27
N CYS A 112 -5.18 3.51 5.53
CA CYS A 112 -4.89 4.45 6.61
C CYS A 112 -3.37 4.67 6.72
N LEU A 113 -2.83 5.55 5.86
CA LEU A 113 -1.38 5.78 5.68
C LEU A 113 -0.81 6.94 6.50
N LEU A 114 -1.70 7.75 7.07
CA LEU A 114 -1.32 8.85 7.95
C LEU A 114 -1.43 8.37 9.40
N GLN A 115 -0.46 8.78 10.21
CA GLN A 115 -0.40 8.39 11.63
C GLN A 115 -1.42 9.19 12.45
N ASP A 116 -1.61 10.45 12.06
CA ASP A 116 -2.63 11.34 12.59
C ASP A 116 -3.11 12.34 11.52
N ASP A 117 -4.21 13.02 11.82
CA ASP A 117 -4.81 14.05 10.96
C ASP A 117 -3.90 15.28 10.76
N ALA A 118 -2.86 15.45 11.60
CA ALA A 118 -1.90 16.56 11.52
C ALA A 118 -0.72 16.26 10.57
N THR A 119 -0.56 15.00 10.16
CA THR A 119 0.56 14.56 9.30
C THR A 119 0.45 15.15 7.89
N TRP A 120 -0.77 15.49 7.43
CA TRP A 120 -0.98 16.12 6.12
C TRP A 120 -1.21 17.62 6.25
N THR A 121 -0.27 18.41 5.74
CA THR A 121 -0.24 19.88 5.79
C THR A 121 -0.74 20.53 4.50
N GLY A 122 -1.07 19.71 3.49
CA GLY A 122 -1.39 20.16 2.14
C GLY A 122 -0.19 20.72 1.37
N ARG A 123 1.04 20.60 1.89
CA ARG A 123 2.28 20.83 1.14
C ARG A 123 3.03 19.54 0.82
N ASP A 124 2.67 18.47 1.52
CA ASP A 124 3.29 17.14 1.40
C ASP A 124 3.04 16.56 0.02
N SER A 125 3.94 15.66 -0.39
CA SER A 125 3.86 15.00 -1.69
C SER A 125 2.96 13.77 -1.61
N VAL A 126 2.14 13.57 -2.65
CA VAL A 126 1.41 12.29 -2.81
C VAL A 126 2.37 11.10 -2.96
N VAL A 127 3.62 11.33 -3.39
CA VAL A 127 4.65 10.30 -3.52
C VAL A 127 4.95 9.64 -2.17
N GLU A 128 4.91 10.39 -1.07
CA GLU A 128 5.13 9.85 0.27
C GLU A 128 4.03 8.85 0.64
N LEU A 129 2.77 9.15 0.30
CA LEU A 129 1.65 8.22 0.49
C LEU A 129 1.78 6.98 -0.42
N LEU A 130 2.21 7.15 -1.66
CA LEU A 130 2.44 6.03 -2.58
C LEU A 130 3.57 5.11 -2.10
N LEU A 131 4.65 5.65 -1.52
CA LEU A 131 5.71 4.85 -0.90
C LEU A 131 5.16 4.03 0.27
N LYS A 132 4.36 4.65 1.14
CA LYS A 132 3.69 3.93 2.24
C LYS A 132 2.73 2.86 1.74
N ALA A 133 1.99 3.12 0.66
CA ALA A 133 1.13 2.12 0.02
C ALA A 133 1.92 0.92 -0.54
N ALA A 134 3.10 1.16 -1.12
CA ALA A 134 4.00 0.06 -1.52
C ALA A 134 4.51 -0.73 -0.30
N GLY A 135 4.81 -0.06 0.82
CA GLY A 135 5.19 -0.71 2.08
C GLY A 135 4.07 -1.58 2.64
N TRP A 136 2.84 -1.03 2.62
CA TRP A 136 1.63 -1.75 3.01
C TRP A 136 1.47 -3.07 2.25
N ARG A 137 1.76 -3.13 0.94
CA ARG A 137 1.68 -4.39 0.17
C ARG A 137 2.59 -5.49 0.71
N VAL A 138 3.78 -5.11 1.18
CA VAL A 138 4.76 -6.05 1.73
C VAL A 138 4.27 -6.54 3.10
N GLU A 139 3.84 -5.65 3.97
CA GLU A 139 3.33 -6.00 5.29
C GLU A 139 2.00 -6.74 5.25
N PHE A 140 1.14 -6.44 4.26
CA PHE A 140 -0.08 -7.20 3.98
C PHE A 140 0.23 -8.68 3.75
N GLU A 141 1.31 -8.99 3.03
CA GLU A 141 1.73 -10.36 2.83
C GLU A 141 2.21 -11.01 4.13
N LEU A 142 3.01 -10.29 4.92
CA LEU A 142 3.50 -10.79 6.20
C LEU A 142 2.33 -11.06 7.18
N MET A 143 1.33 -10.17 7.22
CA MET A 143 0.08 -10.35 7.98
C MET A 143 -0.68 -11.58 7.47
N ARG A 144 -0.87 -11.70 6.15
CA ARG A 144 -1.60 -12.81 5.52
C ARG A 144 -0.96 -14.17 5.86
N ARG A 145 0.37 -14.22 5.94
CA ARG A 145 1.17 -15.41 6.27
C ARG A 145 1.32 -15.64 7.79
N GLY A 146 0.75 -14.76 8.61
CA GLY A 146 0.81 -14.83 10.07
C GLY A 146 2.20 -14.55 10.67
N LEU A 147 3.10 -13.93 9.91
CA LEU A 147 4.46 -13.61 10.34
C LEU A 147 4.53 -12.36 11.24
N ILE A 148 3.55 -11.47 11.11
CA ILE A 148 3.34 -10.33 11.99
C ILE A 148 1.87 -10.30 12.45
N GLY A 149 1.63 -9.78 13.65
CA GLY A 149 0.28 -9.66 14.23
C GLY A 149 -0.40 -8.31 13.95
N ALA A 150 0.39 -7.31 13.56
CA ALA A 150 -0.06 -5.98 13.14
C ALA A 150 0.99 -5.38 12.20
N MET A 151 0.56 -4.51 11.29
CA MET A 151 1.46 -3.69 10.48
C MET A 151 2.11 -2.58 11.33
N THR A 152 3.24 -2.07 10.86
CA THR A 152 3.97 -0.98 11.46
C THR A 152 3.29 0.37 11.22
N ILE A 153 3.50 1.31 12.14
CA ILE A 153 2.89 2.65 12.07
C ILE A 153 3.60 3.53 11.03
N ASP A 154 4.91 3.38 10.88
CA ASP A 154 5.73 4.13 9.91
C ASP A 154 5.78 3.48 8.53
N GLY A 155 5.41 2.20 8.42
CA GLY A 155 5.64 1.37 7.25
C GLY A 155 7.12 0.96 7.11
N ILE A 156 7.39 -0.08 6.32
CA ILE A 156 8.77 -0.52 5.99
C ILE A 156 9.59 0.43 5.10
N VAL A 157 9.14 1.67 4.90
CA VAL A 157 9.72 2.61 3.92
C VAL A 157 11.21 2.87 4.24
N ASP A 158 11.49 3.20 5.49
CA ASP A 158 12.84 3.54 5.97
C ASP A 158 13.37 2.55 7.03
N ASP A 159 12.59 1.54 7.41
CA ASP A 159 12.92 0.56 8.45
C ASP A 159 13.02 -0.87 7.85
N ASP A 160 14.11 -1.58 8.17
CA ASP A 160 14.42 -2.93 7.69
C ASP A 160 14.03 -4.04 8.69
N GLN A 161 13.42 -3.71 9.83
CA GLN A 161 13.13 -4.67 10.90
C GLN A 161 12.31 -5.89 10.45
N LEU A 162 11.50 -5.78 9.39
CA LEU A 162 10.66 -6.87 8.88
C LEU A 162 11.29 -7.63 7.70
N ASP A 163 12.40 -7.16 7.14
CA ASP A 163 12.99 -7.72 5.92
C ASP A 163 13.34 -9.21 6.05
N HIS A 164 13.87 -9.58 7.21
CA HIS A 164 14.28 -10.95 7.51
C HIS A 164 13.12 -11.95 7.53
N LEU A 165 11.88 -11.47 7.67
CA LEU A 165 10.67 -12.30 7.65
C LEU A 165 10.26 -12.71 6.24
N LEU A 166 10.66 -11.96 5.20
CA LEU A 166 10.23 -12.21 3.82
C LEU A 166 10.71 -13.56 3.27
N GLY A 167 11.83 -14.06 3.79
CA GLY A 167 12.36 -15.39 3.46
C GLY A 167 11.76 -16.55 4.26
N GLN A 168 11.02 -16.27 5.34
CA GLN A 168 10.49 -17.32 6.22
C GLN A 168 9.25 -18.00 5.62
N PRO A 169 8.95 -19.27 5.93
CA PRO A 169 7.68 -19.92 5.58
C PRO A 169 6.50 -19.33 6.38
N GLU A 170 5.26 -19.74 6.09
CA GLU A 170 4.10 -19.29 6.89
C GLU A 170 4.22 -19.77 8.35
N ALA A 171 3.66 -19.04 9.31
CA ALA A 171 3.84 -19.32 10.74
C ALA A 171 3.32 -20.72 11.19
N GLY A 172 2.53 -21.40 10.34
CA GLY A 172 2.04 -22.77 10.55
C GLY A 172 2.90 -23.89 9.95
N GLU A 173 3.90 -23.57 9.12
CA GLU A 173 4.75 -24.56 8.44
C GLU A 173 6.07 -24.76 9.18
N SER A 174 6.00 -25.17 10.44
CA SER A 174 7.18 -25.66 11.17
C SER A 174 7.40 -27.14 10.84
N ASN A 175 8.32 -27.42 9.92
CA ASN A 175 9.08 -28.67 9.72
C ASN A 175 8.51 -29.95 10.38
N THR A 176 7.54 -30.61 9.74
CA THR A 176 7.26 -32.04 10.00
C THR A 176 8.20 -32.89 9.16
N THR A 177 9.44 -33.07 9.61
CA THR A 177 10.34 -34.12 9.10
C THR A 177 11.21 -34.65 10.24
N ALA A 178 10.71 -35.66 10.95
CA ALA A 178 11.45 -36.76 11.61
C ALA A 178 10.45 -37.58 12.47
N GLY A 179 10.24 -38.88 12.30
CA GLY A 179 10.85 -39.84 11.40
C GLY A 179 9.92 -41.03 11.16
N THR A 180 10.03 -41.59 9.97
CA THR A 180 9.34 -42.82 9.58
C THR A 180 10.14 -44.01 10.10
N ASP A 181 9.41 -44.90 10.78
CA ASP A 181 9.68 -46.29 11.15
C ASP A 181 11.06 -46.89 10.83
N ALA A 182 11.81 -47.16 11.90
CA ALA A 182 12.70 -48.30 11.96
C ALA A 182 12.32 -49.16 13.18
N ARG A 183 11.42 -50.13 12.98
CA ARG A 183 11.42 -51.36 13.79
C ARG A 183 11.43 -52.57 12.87
N LEU A 184 12.66 -53.06 12.72
CA LEU A 184 13.02 -54.40 12.33
C LEU A 184 12.16 -55.41 13.11
N SER A 185 11.44 -56.24 12.37
CA SER A 185 10.93 -57.53 12.81
C SER A 185 12.12 -58.48 12.94
N ASP A 186 12.59 -58.72 14.17
CA ASP A 186 13.39 -59.88 14.51
C ASP A 186 12.46 -61.02 14.96
N GLY A 187 12.76 -62.21 14.45
CA GLY A 187 11.92 -63.40 14.57
C GLY A 187 11.96 -64.10 15.92
N ALA A 188 10.99 -64.99 16.07
CA ALA A 188 11.05 -66.23 16.84
C ALA A 188 10.07 -67.23 16.21
#